data_AF-A0A6I5C6N4-F1
#
_entry.id   AF-A0A6I5C6N4-F1
#
_cell.length_a   1.000
_cell.length_b   1.000
_cell.length_c   1.000
_cell.angle_alpha   90.00
_cell.angle_beta   90.00
_cell.angle_gamma   90.00
#
_symmetry.space_group_name_H-M   'P 1'
#
loop_
_entity.id
_entity.type
_entity.pdbx_description
1 polymer ?
#
loop_
_entity_poly.entity_id
_entity_poly.type
_entity_poly.pdbx_seq_one_letter_code
_entity_poly.pdbx_strand_id
1 'polypeptide(L)'
;QGGFEAATMRSIVAEAGFANGALKRYFPSKDSIVAATFESVLAEMNERMVASEPAPDPREALRRDLEATLPLDQYRIDSARVLLALWEHSLDNEDLATLYREHLMEWRRRLAARIAEARGRGEAPDAPAVHMLAGEIIGMAVGANVTSLMFPAGALVPEHRAYVDRWMRNLDD
;
A
#
# COMPACT_ATOMS: atom_id res chain seq x y z
N GLN A 1 18.05 -7.34 -4.65
CA GLN A 1 18.21 -8.62 -5.39
C GLN A 1 18.18 -9.77 -4.37
N GLY A 2 17.53 -10.91 -4.68
CA GLY A 2 17.54 -12.12 -3.82
C GLY A 2 16.52 -12.20 -2.68
N GLY A 3 15.71 -11.16 -2.44
CA GLY A 3 14.76 -11.11 -1.31
C GLY A 3 15.40 -10.65 0.01
N PHE A 4 14.57 -10.43 1.04
CA PHE A 4 15.01 -9.91 2.35
C PHE A 4 15.91 -10.87 3.12
N GLU A 5 15.71 -12.18 2.94
CA GLU A 5 16.53 -13.21 3.59
C GLU A 5 17.93 -13.33 3.00
N ALA A 6 18.09 -13.12 1.69
CA ALA A 6 19.40 -13.11 1.05
C ALA A 6 20.20 -11.81 1.32
N ALA A 7 19.53 -10.76 1.80
CA ALA A 7 20.17 -9.47 2.08
C ALA A 7 21.00 -9.54 3.37
N THR A 8 22.27 -9.13 3.28
CA THR A 8 23.15 -8.97 4.44
C THR A 8 23.44 -7.48 4.64
N MET A 9 23.79 -7.07 5.86
CA MET A 9 24.26 -5.70 6.11
C MET A 9 25.40 -5.30 5.16
N ARG A 10 26.29 -6.26 4.84
CA ARG A 10 27.40 -6.04 3.90
C ARG A 10 26.90 -5.79 2.47
N SER A 11 25.96 -6.60 1.97
CA SER A 11 25.41 -6.41 0.63
C SER A 11 24.59 -5.13 0.51
N ILE A 12 23.85 -4.75 1.55
CA ILE A 12 23.08 -3.49 1.59
C ILE A 12 24.02 -2.28 1.54
N VAL A 13 25.07 -2.26 2.36
CA VAL A 13 26.06 -1.18 2.36
C VAL A 13 26.75 -1.04 1.01
N ALA A 14 27.13 -2.18 0.41
CA ALA A 14 27.78 -2.21 -0.90
C ALA A 14 26.86 -1.69 -2.02
N GLU A 15 25.59 -2.08 -2.03
CA GLU A 15 24.60 -1.62 -3.01
C GLU A 15 24.27 -0.12 -2.82
N ALA A 16 24.17 0.34 -1.58
CA ALA A 16 23.85 1.73 -1.26
C ALA A 16 25.04 2.70 -1.43
N GLY A 17 26.23 2.20 -1.81
CA GLY A 17 27.41 3.03 -2.06
C GLY A 17 28.03 3.67 -0.80
N PHE A 18 27.70 3.17 0.40
CA PHE A 18 28.23 3.69 1.66
C PHE A 18 29.57 3.05 2.03
N ALA A 19 30.41 3.79 2.76
CA ALA A 19 31.61 3.23 3.40
C ALA A 19 31.22 2.21 4.48
N ASN A 20 32.01 1.13 4.60
CA ASN A 20 31.82 0.09 5.61
C ASN A 20 31.71 0.72 7.02
N GLY A 21 30.57 0.51 7.69
CA GLY A 21 30.32 0.98 9.05
C GLY A 21 29.48 2.26 9.18
N ALA A 22 29.27 3.03 8.10
CA ALA A 22 28.48 4.27 8.15
C ALA A 22 27.00 4.02 8.54
N LEU A 23 26.41 2.96 8.00
CA LEU A 23 25.01 2.59 8.26
C LEU A 23 24.77 2.08 9.69
N LYS A 24 25.76 1.50 10.38
CA LYS A 24 25.59 0.97 11.75
C LYS A 24 25.19 2.02 12.78
N ARG A 25 25.52 3.31 12.53
CA ARG A 25 25.13 4.42 13.41
C ARG A 25 23.63 4.71 13.34
N TYR A 26 23.01 4.47 12.18
CA TYR A 26 21.59 4.72 11.93
C TYR A 26 20.76 3.46 12.08
N PHE A 27 21.33 2.31 11.73
CA PHE A 27 20.66 1.02 11.70
C PHE A 27 21.52 -0.03 12.41
N PRO A 28 21.24 -0.33 13.69
CA PRO A 28 22.02 -1.29 14.48
C PRO A 28 21.93 -2.73 13.95
N SER A 29 20.88 -3.08 13.19
CA SER A 29 20.63 -4.44 12.66
C SER A 29 20.05 -4.41 11.24
N LYS A 30 20.08 -5.57 10.55
CA LYS A 30 19.33 -5.79 9.29
C LYS A 30 17.87 -5.41 9.47
N ASP A 31 17.27 -5.86 10.56
CA ASP A 31 15.85 -5.68 10.86
C ASP A 31 15.48 -4.21 11.02
N SER A 32 16.38 -3.36 11.56
CA SER A 32 16.15 -1.92 11.64
C SER A 32 16.14 -1.22 10.26
N ILE A 33 16.94 -1.70 9.29
CA ILE A 33 16.87 -1.22 7.90
C ILE A 33 15.56 -1.67 7.27
N VAL A 34 15.17 -2.92 7.51
CA VAL A 34 13.94 -3.51 6.98
C VAL A 34 12.71 -2.78 7.49
N ALA A 35 12.62 -2.52 8.80
CA ALA A 35 11.54 -1.74 9.41
C ALA A 35 11.45 -0.33 8.81
N ALA A 36 12.58 0.39 8.70
CA ALA A 36 12.59 1.72 8.09
C ALA A 36 12.21 1.71 6.60
N THR A 37 12.57 0.63 5.87
CA THR A 37 12.15 0.45 4.48
C THR A 37 10.62 0.27 4.40
N PHE A 38 10.05 -0.52 5.31
CA PHE A 38 8.61 -0.71 5.40
C PHE A 38 7.87 0.58 5.75
N GLU A 39 8.36 1.34 6.74
CA GLU A 39 7.83 2.66 7.08
C GLU A 39 7.83 3.60 5.87
N SER A 40 8.94 3.66 5.12
CA SER A 40 9.05 4.49 3.91
C SER A 40 8.02 4.09 2.85
N VAL A 41 7.86 2.79 2.57
CA VAL A 41 6.89 2.31 1.57
C VAL A 41 5.45 2.64 2.00
N LEU A 42 5.11 2.45 3.27
CA LEU A 42 3.77 2.78 3.80
C LEU A 42 3.52 4.30 3.77
N ALA A 43 4.53 5.12 4.06
CA ALA A 43 4.46 6.57 3.98
C ALA A 43 4.25 7.03 2.54
N GLU A 44 5.02 6.51 1.58
CA GLU A 44 4.88 6.84 0.16
C GLU A 44 3.51 6.43 -0.40
N MET A 45 2.94 5.30 0.04
CA MET A 45 1.56 4.91 -0.29
C MET A 45 0.55 5.92 0.26
N ASN A 46 0.76 6.41 1.48
CA ASN A 46 -0.08 7.44 2.08
C ASN A 46 0.02 8.78 1.34
N GLU A 47 1.22 9.21 0.99
CA GLU A 47 1.45 10.45 0.25
C GLU A 47 0.78 10.42 -1.12
N ARG A 48 0.81 9.30 -1.85
CA ARG A 48 0.11 9.18 -3.15
C ARG A 48 -1.40 9.34 -3.03
N MET A 49 -1.99 8.85 -1.94
CA MET A 49 -3.42 9.04 -1.65
C MET A 49 -3.73 10.47 -1.18
N VAL A 50 -2.79 11.18 -0.56
CA VAL A 50 -3.00 12.56 -0.08
C VAL A 50 -2.76 13.57 -1.21
N ALA A 51 -1.79 13.31 -2.09
CA ALA A 51 -1.48 14.15 -3.24
C ALA A 51 -2.63 14.22 -4.26
N SER A 52 -3.74 13.51 -4.04
CA SER A 52 -4.95 13.57 -4.86
C SER A 52 -5.86 14.79 -4.57
N GLU A 53 -5.45 15.79 -3.77
CA GLU A 53 -6.20 17.03 -3.48
C GLU A 53 -6.18 18.11 -4.60
N PRO A 54 -7.26 18.91 -4.78
CA PRO A 54 -8.66 18.53 -4.86
C PRO A 54 -9.03 18.24 -6.33
N ALA A 55 -9.50 17.03 -6.63
CA ALA A 55 -10.28 16.86 -7.85
C ALA A 55 -11.59 17.64 -7.68
N PRO A 56 -12.05 18.40 -8.70
CA PRO A 56 -13.35 19.09 -8.60
C PRO A 56 -14.52 18.12 -8.46
N ASP A 57 -14.31 16.83 -8.76
CA ASP A 57 -15.29 15.76 -8.62
C ASP A 57 -14.82 14.73 -7.56
N PRO A 58 -15.57 14.56 -6.46
CA PRO A 58 -15.32 13.55 -5.44
C PRO A 58 -15.19 12.11 -5.97
N ARG A 59 -15.91 11.74 -7.05
CA ARG A 59 -15.81 10.40 -7.63
C ARG A 59 -14.48 10.19 -8.34
N GLU A 60 -14.00 11.21 -9.01
CA GLU A 60 -12.70 11.17 -9.68
C GLU A 60 -11.56 11.17 -8.65
N ALA A 61 -11.70 11.88 -7.53
CA ALA A 61 -10.77 11.77 -6.40
C ALA A 61 -10.71 10.34 -5.85
N LEU A 62 -11.87 9.72 -5.61
CA LEU A 62 -11.96 8.33 -5.16
C LEU A 62 -11.33 7.35 -6.17
N ARG A 63 -11.61 7.50 -7.47
CA ARG A 63 -10.98 6.67 -8.52
C ARG A 63 -9.46 6.72 -8.44
N ARG A 64 -8.87 7.91 -8.29
CA ARG A 64 -7.42 8.07 -8.20
C ARG A 64 -6.84 7.40 -6.97
N ASP A 65 -7.52 7.51 -5.83
CA ASP A 65 -7.09 6.81 -4.60
C ASP A 65 -7.11 5.29 -4.81
N LEU A 66 -8.15 4.74 -5.45
CA LEU A 66 -8.21 3.32 -5.78
C LEU A 66 -7.04 2.92 -6.69
N GLU A 67 -6.80 3.65 -7.78
CA GLU A 67 -5.70 3.35 -8.70
C GLU A 67 -4.31 3.45 -8.04
N ALA A 68 -4.14 4.37 -7.09
CA ALA A 68 -2.88 4.56 -6.36
C ALA A 68 -2.52 3.36 -5.48
N THR A 69 -3.52 2.58 -5.04
CA THR A 69 -3.33 1.40 -4.18
C THR A 69 -3.02 0.13 -4.98
N LEU A 70 -3.23 0.15 -6.30
CA LEU A 70 -3.09 -1.02 -7.18
C LEU A 70 -1.74 -1.06 -7.89
N PRO A 71 -1.19 -2.26 -8.16
CA PRO A 71 0.07 -2.43 -8.89
C PRO A 71 -0.16 -2.21 -10.40
N LEU A 72 -0.27 -0.94 -10.81
CA LEU A 72 -0.53 -0.56 -12.22
C LEU A 72 0.71 -0.09 -12.98
N ASP A 73 1.87 -0.02 -12.33
CA ASP A 73 3.17 0.23 -12.96
C ASP A 73 4.30 -0.56 -12.29
N GLN A 74 5.48 -0.53 -12.91
CA GLN A 74 6.65 -1.29 -12.46
C GLN A 74 7.04 -0.95 -11.02
N TYR A 75 7.03 0.34 -10.66
CA TYR A 75 7.41 0.77 -9.32
C TYR A 75 6.44 0.20 -8.28
N ARG A 76 5.13 0.24 -8.51
CA ARG A 76 4.12 -0.31 -7.58
C ARG A 76 4.15 -1.83 -7.53
N ILE A 77 4.46 -2.51 -8.64
CA ILE A 77 4.71 -3.95 -8.65
C ILE A 77 5.94 -4.31 -7.81
N ASP A 78 6.99 -3.50 -7.84
CA ASP A 78 8.17 -3.70 -7.01
C ASP A 78 7.87 -3.42 -5.53
N SER A 79 7.08 -2.38 -5.22
CA SER A 79 6.57 -2.12 -3.86
C SER A 79 5.75 -3.29 -3.31
N ALA A 80 4.99 -4.00 -4.15
CA ALA A 80 4.22 -5.18 -3.74
C ALA A 80 5.13 -6.28 -3.17
N ARG A 81 6.36 -6.44 -3.66
CA ARG A 81 7.34 -7.39 -3.10
C ARG A 81 7.78 -7.00 -1.69
N VAL A 82 7.92 -5.70 -1.45
CA VAL A 82 8.27 -5.16 -0.13
C VAL A 82 7.11 -5.36 0.84
N LEU A 83 5.88 -5.10 0.41
CA LEU A 83 4.67 -5.36 1.22
C LEU A 83 4.52 -6.84 1.57
N LEU A 84 4.75 -7.75 0.62
CA LEU A 84 4.68 -9.19 0.89
C LEU A 84 5.68 -9.61 1.97
N ALA A 85 6.91 -9.07 1.92
CA ALA A 85 7.91 -9.34 2.93
C ALA A 85 7.54 -8.72 4.29
N LEU A 86 6.99 -7.50 4.30
CA LEU A 86 6.46 -6.89 5.53
C LEU A 86 5.42 -7.81 6.18
N TRP A 87 4.45 -8.31 5.41
CA TRP A 87 3.40 -9.17 5.95
C TRP A 87 3.93 -10.48 6.50
N GLU A 88 4.91 -11.09 5.83
CA GLU A 88 5.57 -12.29 6.32
C GLU A 88 6.32 -12.01 7.64
N HIS A 89 7.10 -10.93 7.71
CA HIS A 89 7.84 -10.57 8.92
C HIS A 89 6.91 -10.16 10.07
N SER A 90 5.76 -9.55 9.79
CA SER A 90 4.76 -9.18 10.80
C SER A 90 4.14 -10.39 11.52
N LEU A 91 4.24 -11.61 10.98
CA LEU A 91 3.70 -12.82 11.63
C LEU A 91 4.43 -13.14 12.95
N ASP A 92 5.73 -12.84 13.01
CA ASP A 92 6.58 -13.13 14.16
C ASP A 92 7.15 -11.86 14.84
N ASN A 93 6.74 -10.67 14.38
CA ASN A 93 7.20 -9.38 14.89
C ASN A 93 6.02 -8.44 15.19
N GLU A 94 5.71 -8.28 16.48
CA GLU A 94 4.57 -7.49 16.96
C GLU A 94 4.71 -5.98 16.67
N ASP A 95 5.93 -5.44 16.62
CA ASP A 95 6.15 -4.03 16.30
C ASP A 95 5.80 -3.76 14.83
N LEU A 96 6.22 -4.65 13.92
CA LEU A 96 5.83 -4.57 12.50
C LEU A 96 4.34 -4.81 12.29
N ALA A 97 3.75 -5.76 13.04
CA ALA A 97 2.32 -5.99 13.00
C ALA A 97 1.55 -4.74 13.46
N THR A 98 2.02 -4.06 14.52
CA THR A 98 1.45 -2.80 15.01
C THR A 98 1.55 -1.71 13.96
N LEU A 99 2.74 -1.49 13.39
CA LEU A 99 2.96 -0.52 12.32
C LEU A 99 1.97 -0.71 11.15
N TYR A 100 1.80 -1.95 10.70
CA TYR A 100 0.89 -2.23 9.59
C TYR A 100 -0.59 -2.09 9.99
N ARG A 101 -0.98 -2.46 11.22
CA ARG A 101 -2.35 -2.24 11.73
C ARG A 101 -2.69 -0.75 11.79
N GLU A 102 -1.78 0.08 12.27
CA GLU A 102 -1.97 1.54 12.33
C GLU A 102 -2.14 2.12 10.91
N HIS A 103 -1.30 1.68 9.96
CA HIS A 103 -1.45 2.03 8.55
C HIS A 103 -2.83 1.63 7.99
N LEU A 104 -3.29 0.39 8.24
CA LEU A 104 -4.61 -0.09 7.80
C LEU A 104 -5.76 0.73 8.40
N MET A 105 -5.68 1.08 9.68
CA MET A 105 -6.70 1.89 10.36
C MET A 105 -6.80 3.28 9.71
N GLU A 106 -5.67 3.93 9.49
CA GLU A 106 -5.62 5.26 8.88
C GLU A 106 -6.05 5.24 7.41
N TRP A 107 -5.64 4.23 6.66
CA TRP A 107 -6.09 4.04 5.28
C TRP A 107 -7.60 3.83 5.20
N ARG A 108 -8.17 2.97 6.05
CA ARG A 108 -9.62 2.74 6.11
C ARG A 108 -10.38 4.02 6.44
N ARG A 109 -9.90 4.80 7.42
CA ARG A 109 -10.51 6.07 7.82
C ARG A 109 -10.57 7.05 6.65
N ARG A 110 -9.48 7.20 5.88
CA ARG A 110 -9.42 8.08 4.71
C ARG A 110 -10.30 7.60 3.56
N LEU A 111 -10.25 6.31 3.24
CA LEU A 111 -11.13 5.73 2.21
C LEU A 111 -12.60 5.92 2.56
N ALA A 112 -12.99 5.67 3.80
CA ALA A 112 -14.36 5.85 4.25
C ALA A 112 -14.86 7.30 4.07
N ALA A 113 -14.02 8.29 4.38
CA ALA A 113 -14.35 9.70 4.13
C ALA A 113 -14.54 9.99 2.64
N ARG A 114 -13.63 9.50 1.77
CA ARG A 114 -13.71 9.68 0.31
C ARG A 114 -14.93 8.97 -0.30
N ILE A 115 -15.29 7.80 0.20
CA ILE A 115 -16.47 7.04 -0.24
C ILE A 115 -17.76 7.78 0.13
N ALA A 116 -17.87 8.25 1.37
CA ALA A 116 -19.02 9.03 1.83
C ALA A 116 -19.22 10.30 0.99
N GLU A 117 -18.12 11.01 0.72
CA GLU A 117 -18.11 12.19 -0.15
C GLU A 117 -18.54 11.87 -1.58
N ALA A 118 -17.97 10.83 -2.19
CA ALA A 118 -18.27 10.42 -3.57
C ALA A 118 -19.70 9.91 -3.77
N ARG A 119 -20.29 9.30 -2.74
CA ARG A 119 -21.69 8.88 -2.73
C ARG A 119 -22.64 10.07 -2.60
N GLY A 120 -22.25 11.13 -1.89
CA GLY A 120 -23.03 12.37 -1.78
C GLY A 120 -24.37 12.22 -1.06
N ARG A 121 -24.54 11.15 -0.26
CA ARG A 121 -25.81 10.81 0.43
C ARG A 121 -25.93 11.40 1.84
N GLY A 122 -24.93 12.17 2.29
CA GLY A 122 -24.86 12.68 3.67
C GLY A 122 -24.58 11.60 4.70
N GLU A 123 -24.03 10.45 4.28
CA GLU A 123 -23.64 9.36 5.16
C GLU A 123 -22.39 9.74 5.97
N ALA A 124 -22.33 9.31 7.23
CA ALA A 124 -21.12 9.45 8.02
C ALA A 124 -20.05 8.44 7.55
N PRO A 125 -18.75 8.76 7.64
CA PRO A 125 -17.68 7.82 7.27
C PRO A 125 -17.69 6.50 8.08
N ASP A 126 -18.25 6.50 9.28
CA ASP A 126 -18.39 5.30 10.12
C ASP A 126 -19.71 4.53 9.87
N ALA A 127 -20.53 4.98 8.92
CA ALA A 127 -21.75 4.25 8.54
C ALA A 127 -21.40 2.82 8.07
N PRO A 128 -22.17 1.79 8.48
CA PRO A 128 -21.85 0.39 8.15
C PRO A 128 -21.64 0.13 6.65
N ALA A 129 -22.47 0.73 5.79
CA ALA A 129 -22.33 0.59 4.33
C ALA A 129 -21.01 1.16 3.80
N VAL A 130 -20.61 2.36 4.26
CA VAL A 130 -19.34 2.99 3.90
C VAL A 130 -18.16 2.17 4.41
N HIS A 131 -18.25 1.65 5.63
CA HIS A 131 -17.20 0.84 6.22
C HIS A 131 -16.98 -0.49 5.49
N MET A 132 -18.06 -1.14 5.04
CA MET A 132 -17.98 -2.35 4.21
C MET A 132 -17.29 -2.06 2.87
N LEU A 133 -17.71 -1.00 2.17
CA LEU A 133 -17.11 -0.57 0.92
C LEU A 133 -15.60 -0.28 1.05
N ALA A 134 -15.18 0.38 2.14
CA ALA A 134 -13.76 0.60 2.42
C ALA A 134 -13.00 -0.73 2.65
N GLY A 135 -13.62 -1.69 3.33
CA GLY A 135 -13.07 -3.03 3.53
C GLY A 135 -12.89 -3.81 2.23
N GLU A 136 -13.83 -3.71 1.30
CA GLU A 136 -13.74 -4.33 -0.03
C GLU A 136 -12.55 -3.78 -0.83
N ILE A 137 -12.35 -2.46 -0.84
CA ILE A 137 -11.20 -1.84 -1.51
C ILE A 137 -9.89 -2.33 -0.91
N ILE A 138 -9.78 -2.36 0.42
CA ILE A 138 -8.57 -2.83 1.11
C ILE A 138 -8.29 -4.29 0.74
N GLY A 139 -9.31 -5.16 0.79
CA GLY A 139 -9.17 -6.57 0.43
C GLY A 139 -8.76 -6.76 -1.03
N MET A 140 -9.39 -6.02 -1.95
CA MET A 140 -9.05 -6.02 -3.38
C MET A 140 -7.60 -5.58 -3.61
N ALA A 141 -7.16 -4.49 -3.00
CA ALA A 141 -5.82 -3.95 -3.17
C ALA A 141 -4.75 -4.89 -2.58
N VAL A 142 -4.97 -5.46 -1.38
CA VAL A 142 -4.09 -6.49 -0.82
C VAL A 142 -3.99 -7.70 -1.76
N GLY A 143 -5.14 -8.20 -2.23
CA GLY A 143 -5.20 -9.30 -3.19
C GLY A 143 -4.44 -9.01 -4.48
N ALA A 144 -4.67 -7.85 -5.10
CA ALA A 144 -4.00 -7.42 -6.33
C ALA A 144 -2.49 -7.32 -6.18
N ASN A 145 -2.00 -6.80 -5.04
CA ASN A 145 -0.56 -6.75 -4.75
C ASN A 145 0.03 -8.17 -4.70
N VAL A 146 -0.60 -9.12 -4.03
CA VAL A 146 -0.13 -10.52 -3.98
C VAL A 146 -0.19 -11.19 -5.35
N THR A 147 -1.34 -11.13 -6.03
CA THR A 147 -1.54 -11.85 -7.30
C THR A 147 -0.62 -11.31 -8.38
N SER A 148 -0.35 -10.01 -8.42
CA SER A 148 0.55 -9.40 -9.41
C SER A 148 1.95 -10.03 -9.42
N LEU A 149 2.42 -10.54 -8.27
CA LEU A 149 3.74 -11.15 -8.13
C LEU A 149 3.83 -12.58 -8.67
N MET A 150 2.69 -13.21 -8.95
CA MET A 150 2.58 -14.59 -9.46
C MET A 150 2.61 -14.66 -10.99
N PHE A 151 2.58 -13.51 -11.66
CA PHE A 151 2.55 -13.38 -13.11
C PHE A 151 3.73 -12.52 -13.60
N PRO A 152 4.05 -12.53 -14.91
CA PRO A 152 4.99 -11.57 -15.47
C PRO A 152 4.59 -10.13 -15.12
N ALA A 153 5.59 -9.29 -14.82
CA ALA A 153 5.36 -7.91 -14.43
C ALA A 153 4.47 -7.19 -15.45
N GLY A 154 3.40 -6.57 -14.97
CA GLY A 154 2.44 -5.83 -15.80
C GLY A 154 1.31 -6.67 -16.40
N ALA A 155 1.35 -8.01 -16.33
CA ALA A 155 0.37 -8.88 -16.98
C ALA A 155 -1.08 -8.66 -16.49
N LEU A 156 -1.26 -8.35 -15.20
CA LEU A 156 -2.59 -8.13 -14.59
C LEU A 156 -3.03 -6.66 -14.57
N VAL A 157 -2.26 -5.71 -15.12
CA VAL A 157 -2.63 -4.28 -15.13
C VAL A 157 -3.99 -4.03 -15.77
N PRO A 158 -4.36 -4.64 -16.92
CA PRO A 158 -5.70 -4.47 -17.48
C PRO A 158 -6.81 -4.96 -16.55
N GLU A 159 -6.60 -6.08 -15.87
CA GLU A 159 -7.58 -6.65 -14.93
C GLU A 159 -7.75 -5.76 -13.68
N HIS A 160 -6.65 -5.27 -13.11
CA HIS A 160 -6.69 -4.35 -11.97
C HIS A 160 -7.41 -3.04 -12.31
N ARG A 161 -7.25 -2.50 -13.52
CA ARG A 161 -8.04 -1.34 -13.97
C ARG A 161 -9.53 -1.67 -14.09
N ALA A 162 -9.86 -2.85 -14.62
CA ALA A 162 -11.25 -3.30 -14.71
C ALA A 162 -11.90 -3.48 -13.31
N TYR A 163 -11.13 -3.83 -12.28
CA TYR A 163 -11.63 -3.86 -10.90
C TYR A 163 -12.07 -2.47 -10.44
N VAL A 164 -11.25 -1.42 -10.68
CA VAL A 164 -11.62 -0.03 -10.36
C VAL A 164 -12.87 0.38 -11.11
N ASP A 165 -12.94 0.12 -12.41
CA ASP A 165 -14.10 0.48 -13.23
C ASP A 165 -15.38 -0.22 -12.79
N ARG A 166 -15.28 -1.49 -12.39
CA ARG A 166 -16.42 -2.24 -11.85
C ARG A 166 -16.84 -1.70 -10.48
N TRP A 167 -15.89 -1.46 -9.58
CA TRP A 167 -16.17 -0.97 -8.24
C TRP A 167 -16.80 0.42 -8.28
N MET A 168 -16.26 1.33 -9.09
CA MET A 168 -16.80 2.69 -9.27
C MET A 168 -18.21 2.71 -9.87
N ARG A 169 -18.54 1.76 -10.76
CA ARG A 169 -19.91 1.63 -11.32
C ARG A 169 -20.94 1.22 -10.27
N ASN A 170 -20.52 0.41 -9.30
CA ASN A 170 -21.39 -0.15 -8.27
C ASN A 170 -21.37 0.65 -6.95
N LEU A 171 -20.68 1.80 -6.90
CA LEU A 171 -20.53 2.63 -5.70
C LEU A 171 -21.87 3.00 -5.03
N ASP A 172 -22.92 3.12 -5.85
CA ASP A 172 -24.25 3.53 -5.46
C ASP A 172 -25.24 2.40 -5.20
N ASP A 173 -24.91 1.18 -5.60
CA ASP A 173 -25.76 0.01 -5.38
C ASP A 173 -25.86 -0.33 -3.88
#